data_AF-A0A087TX88-F1
#
_entry.id   AF-A0A087TX88-F1
#
_cell.length_a   1.000
_cell.length_b   1.000
_cell.length_c   1.000
_cell.angle_alpha   90.00
_cell.angle_beta   90.00
_cell.angle_gamma   90.00
#
_symmetry.space_group_name_H-M   'P 1'
#
loop_
_entity.id
_entity.type
_entity.pdbx_description
1 polymer ?
#
loop_
_entity_poly.entity_id
_entity_poly.type
_entity_poly.pdbx_seq_one_letter_code
_entity_poly.pdbx_strand_id
1 'polypeptide(L)' 'MLSDEASFHLSGIVNRHNVCIWGSENPHEYCEAQRDSPKVNVWYGLMH' A
#
# COMPACT_ATOMS: atom_id res chain seq x y z
N MET A 1 4.69 9.66 -27.31
CA MET A 1 5.51 8.99 -26.29
C MET A 1 4.87 9.25 -24.93
N LEU A 2 4.16 8.27 -24.40
CA LEU A 2 3.54 8.30 -23.07
C LEU A 2 4.38 7.43 -22.15
N SER A 3 4.74 7.92 -20.96
CA SER A 3 5.43 7.10 -19.97
C SER A 3 4.83 7.38 -18.59
N ASP A 4 4.79 6.35 -17.74
CA ASP A 4 4.23 6.43 -16.39
C ASP A 4 5.04 5.57 -15.41
N GLU A 5 5.00 5.92 -14.13
CA GLU A 5 5.59 5.14 -13.04
C GLU A 5 4.52 4.85 -11.99
N ALA A 6 4.38 3.57 -11.63
CA ALA A 6 3.48 3.13 -10.58
C ALA A 6 4.25 2.35 -9.50
N SER A 7 3.86 2.58 -8.26
CA SER A 7 4.50 2.03 -7.06
C SER A 7 3.51 1.17 -6.28
N PHE A 8 3.84 -0.09 -6.03
CA PHE A 8 2.99 -1.03 -5.30
C PHE A 8 3.69 -1.59 -4.06
N HIS A 9 2.98 -1.66 -2.94
CA HIS A 9 3.45 -2.33 -1.73
C HIS A 9 2.97 -3.78 -1.73
N LEU A 10 3.89 -4.74 -1.59
CA LEU A 10 3.57 -6.17 -1.65
C LEU A 10 3.00 -6.72 -0.32
N SER A 11 3.07 -5.96 0.77
CA SER A 11 2.59 -6.40 2.08
C SER A 11 1.08 -6.62 2.16
N GLY A 12 0.31 -6.13 1.18
CA GLY A 12 -1.16 -6.10 1.30
C GLY A 12 -1.65 -5.21 2.45
N ILE A 13 -0.73 -4.52 3.12
CA ILE A 13 -1.00 -3.59 4.20
C ILE A 13 -1.22 -2.23 3.57
N VAL A 14 -2.48 -1.82 3.49
CA VAL A 14 -2.84 -0.43 3.17
C VAL A 14 -2.35 0.43 4.33
N ASN A 15 -1.67 1.55 4.03
CA ASN A 15 -1.17 2.47 5.05
C ASN A 15 -2.30 2.88 6.01
N ARG A 16 -2.25 2.35 7.24
CA ARG A 16 -3.35 2.43 8.23
C ARG A 16 -3.48 3.80 8.89
N HIS A 17 -2.88 4.86 8.36
CA HIS A 17 -3.13 6.22 8.85
C HIS A 17 -4.59 6.69 8.68
N ASN A 18 -5.41 5.98 7.89
CA ASN A 18 -6.86 6.21 7.79
C ASN A 18 -7.68 4.91 7.92
N VAL A 19 -7.16 3.87 8.57
CA VAL A 19 -7.96 2.66 8.85
C VAL A 19 -8.72 2.84 10.16
N CYS A 20 -10.02 3.13 10.04
CA CYS A 20 -10.95 3.03 11.17
C CYS A 20 -11.58 1.63 11.12
N ILE A 21 -11.23 0.77 12.07
CA ILE A 21 -11.91 -0.51 12.25
C ILE A 21 -13.21 -0.23 13.00
N TRP A 22 -14.34 -0.32 12.30
CA TRP A 22 -15.65 -0.21 12.92
C TRP A 22 -16.02 -1.56 13.55
N GLY A 23 -15.75 -1.72 14.84
CA GLY A 23 -16.16 -2.86 15.65
C GLY A 23 -16.78 -2.37 16.96
N SER A 24 -17.66 -3.19 17.57
CA SER A 24 -18.27 -2.86 18.87
C SER A 24 -17.26 -2.87 20.03
N GLU A 25 -16.11 -3.51 19.83
CA GLU A 25 -15.00 -3.59 20.77
C GLU A 25 -13.73 -3.04 20.11
N ASN A 26 -12.92 -2.34 20.90
CA ASN A 26 -11.67 -1.77 20.44
C ASN A 26 -10.74 -2.93 20.03
N PRO A 27 -10.31 -3.04 18.76
CA PRO A 27 -9.39 -4.10 18.37
C PRO A 27 -8.06 -3.83 19.09
N HIS A 28 -7.78 -4.61 20.13
CA HIS A 28 -6.48 -4.63 20.82
C HIS A 28 -5.33 -5.06 19.88
N GLU A 29 -5.66 -5.48 18.66
CA GLU A 29 -4.77 -5.81 17.57
C GLU A 29 -4.24 -4.53 16.90
N TYR A 30 -3.16 -3.99 17.47
CA TYR A 30 -2.30 -3.04 16.78
C TYR A 30 -1.59 -3.80 15.63
N CYS A 31 -2.23 -3.99 14.46
CA CYS A 31 -1.47 -4.51 13.32
C CYS A 31 -0.41 -3.47 12.92
N GLU A 32 0.82 -3.70 13.38
CA GLU A 32 1.98 -2.96 12.96
C GLU A 32 2.06 -3.06 11.44
N ALA A 33 1.81 -1.94 10.77
CA ALA A 33 2.04 -1.88 9.35
C ALA A 33 3.53 -2.14 9.14
N GLN A 34 3.88 -3.21 8.43
CA GLN A 34 5.26 -3.60 8.21
C GLN A 34 5.97 -2.43 7.52
N ARG A 35 6.76 -1.69 8.30
CA ARG A 35 7.27 -0.35 7.95
C ARG A 35 8.14 -0.38 6.70
N ASP A 36 8.82 -1.51 6.48
CA ASP A 36 9.71 -1.80 5.36
C ASP A 36 9.18 -2.97 4.50
N SER A 37 7.88 -2.96 4.21
CA SER A 37 7.33 -3.93 3.26
C SER A 37 8.00 -3.84 1.88
N PRO A 38 8.24 -4.98 1.20
CA PRO A 38 8.80 -4.98 -0.14
C PRO A 38 7.94 -4.13 -1.08
N LYS A 39 8.58 -3.17 -1.75
CA LYS A 39 7.95 -2.27 -2.72
C LYS A 39 8.40 -2.65 -4.12
N VAL A 40 7.44 -2.71 -5.05
CA VAL A 40 7.70 -2.92 -6.47
C VAL A 40 7.40 -1.62 -7.21
N ASN A 41 8.39 -1.10 -7.93
CA ASN A 41 8.21 0.04 -8.83
C ASN A 41 8.11 -0.49 -10.26
N VAL A 42 7.06 -0.08 -10.98
CA VAL A 42 6.78 -0.46 -12.36
C VAL A 42 6.88 0.79 -13.22
N TRP A 43 7.63 0.67 -14.31
CA TRP A 43 7.79 1.71 -15.32
C TRP A 43 7.10 1.27 -16.60
N TYR A 44 6.30 2.15 -17.19
CA TYR A 44 5.62 1.90 -18.44
C TYR A 44 5.95 2.99 -19.46
N GLY A 45 6.09 2.61 -20.72
CA GLY A 45 6.39 3.51 -21.83
C GLY A 45 5.71 3.04 -23.11
N LEU A 46 4.80 3.85 -23.64
CA LEU A 46 4.17 3.70 -24.95
C LEU A 46 4.80 4.66 -25.95
N MET A 47 5.46 4.07 -26.95
CA MET A 47 5.87 4.76 -28.16
C MET A 47 4.81 4.50 -29.24
N HIS A 48 4.48 5.52 -30.02
CA HIS A 48 3.71 5.36 -31.26
C HIS A 48 4.69 5.27 -32.42
#